data_AF-V7BDN9-F1
#
_entry.id   AF-V7BDN9-F1
#
_cell.length_a   1.000
_cell.length_b   1.000
_cell.length_c   1.000
_cell.angle_alpha   90.00
_cell.angle_beta   90.00
_cell.angle_gamma   90.00
#
_symmetry.space_group_name_H-M   'P 1'
#
loop_
_entity.id
_entity.type
_entity.pdbx_description
1 polymer ?
#
loop_
_entity_poly.entity_id
_entity_poly.type
_entity_poly.pdbx_seq_one_letter_code
_entity_poly.pdbx_strand_id
1 'polypeptide(L)'
;MYLRPAPAPAPAPAPTPPVTNRPPLSLRTPAPVPSLDPPIPNNKPKDKRFPFDTGLVLPKDSGLQREASVLRDEVDMLQEDNESILDKLRLEEERCKESEARVRELEKQVASLGEGVSLEAKLLSRKEAALRQREAALKNAKDSNDGVDKEIISLQAEIENAKVETEAAVKQLNGAESEVKALQSMTQRMILTQKEMEEVVLKRCWLARYWGLAAKYGICADVAVSKYELWSSLAPLPFEVVVSAGQKAKEECWEKGDDAIEKRSKIVPDLNDLTGEGNIESMLSVEMGLKELASLKVEDAIVQALAQQRRPNSARQLVSDIKSPGDPKFMEAFELSPEESEDVLFKEAWLTFFWRRAKVHGIEEDIAKERLQFWIGRSGHSPTSHDAVDVEQGLSELRKLGIEHRLWEASRKEVDQDLTIARKWTSL
;
A
#
# COMPACT_ATOMS: atom_id res chain seq x y z
N MET A 1 33.18 -25.98 16.28
CA MET A 1 33.52 -26.47 14.91
C MET A 1 32.20 -26.57 14.16
N TYR A 2 32.00 -26.11 12.91
CA TYR A 2 32.90 -25.59 11.87
C TYR A 2 32.33 -24.25 11.35
N LEU A 3 33.11 -23.15 11.36
CA LEU A 3 33.84 -22.60 10.21
C LEU A 3 32.95 -22.20 9.00
N ARG A 4 32.65 -20.88 8.93
CA ARG A 4 32.02 -20.21 7.79
C ARG A 4 33.10 -19.79 6.76
N PRO A 5 33.01 -20.17 5.48
CA PRO A 5 33.94 -19.70 4.45
C PRO A 5 33.72 -18.23 4.09
N ALA A 6 34.79 -17.53 3.72
CA ALA A 6 34.76 -16.16 3.22
C ALA A 6 34.50 -16.10 1.70
N PRO A 7 33.89 -15.02 1.17
CA PRO A 7 33.84 -14.75 -0.26
C PRO A 7 35.17 -14.13 -0.74
N ALA A 8 35.58 -14.49 -1.95
CA ALA A 8 36.70 -13.91 -2.70
C ALA A 8 36.30 -13.78 -4.19
N PRO A 9 37.10 -13.11 -5.04
CA PRO A 9 37.08 -11.66 -5.19
C PRO A 9 36.55 -11.22 -6.57
N ALA A 10 36.13 -9.96 -6.67
CA ALA A 10 35.81 -9.35 -7.98
C ALA A 10 37.10 -9.00 -8.75
N PRO A 11 37.17 -9.27 -10.08
CA PRO A 11 38.28 -8.81 -10.91
C PRO A 11 38.13 -7.31 -11.31
N ALA A 12 39.26 -6.69 -11.62
CA ALA A 12 39.43 -5.23 -11.71
C ALA A 12 38.86 -4.56 -12.98
N PRO A 13 38.72 -3.23 -12.92
CA PRO A 13 39.15 -2.37 -14.01
C PRO A 13 40.26 -1.39 -13.57
N ALA A 14 41.32 -1.30 -14.37
CA ALA A 14 42.38 -0.28 -14.31
C ALA A 14 43.07 -0.21 -15.69
N PRO A 15 43.77 0.88 -16.07
CA PRO A 15 43.94 2.18 -15.39
C PRO A 15 43.54 3.41 -16.24
N THR A 16 43.78 4.60 -15.69
CA THR A 16 43.59 5.96 -16.27
C THR A 16 44.91 6.51 -16.91
N PRO A 17 45.02 7.80 -17.32
CA PRO A 17 44.50 8.39 -18.56
C PRO A 17 45.58 8.51 -19.66
N PRO A 18 46.41 9.57 -19.90
CA PRO A 18 46.47 10.97 -19.41
C PRO A 18 46.05 12.03 -20.50
N VAL A 19 46.45 13.30 -20.30
CA VAL A 19 46.31 14.48 -21.20
C VAL A 19 47.55 14.67 -22.09
N THR A 20 47.40 15.15 -23.33
CA THR A 20 48.46 15.92 -24.02
C THR A 20 47.95 16.86 -25.14
N ASN A 21 48.08 18.16 -24.89
CA ASN A 21 48.86 19.14 -25.68
C ASN A 21 48.71 19.26 -27.21
N ARG A 22 48.06 20.36 -27.62
CA ARG A 22 48.54 21.31 -28.66
C ARG A 22 50.02 21.67 -28.35
N PRO A 23 50.99 21.82 -29.28
CA PRO A 23 50.92 22.65 -30.50
C PRO A 23 51.82 22.05 -31.63
N PRO A 24 52.69 22.78 -32.36
CA PRO A 24 52.60 24.08 -33.06
C PRO A 24 52.81 23.92 -34.59
N LEU A 25 52.88 25.02 -35.34
CA LEU A 25 54.10 25.38 -36.12
C LEU A 25 53.95 26.73 -36.84
N SER A 26 55.07 27.42 -36.98
CA SER A 26 55.25 28.68 -37.72
C SER A 26 56.22 28.45 -38.89
N LEU A 27 56.45 29.50 -39.69
CA LEU A 27 57.45 29.63 -40.77
C LEU A 27 57.16 28.88 -42.09
N ARG A 28 56.82 29.66 -43.12
CA ARG A 28 57.79 29.93 -44.21
C ARG A 28 57.33 31.04 -45.16
N THR A 29 58.13 32.11 -45.23
CA THR A 29 58.25 32.94 -46.43
C THR A 29 59.04 32.17 -47.49
N PRO A 30 58.75 32.39 -48.79
CA PRO A 30 59.83 32.89 -49.67
C PRO A 30 59.47 34.25 -50.27
N ALA A 31 60.50 35.03 -50.56
CA ALA A 31 60.44 36.28 -51.33
C ALA A 31 61.01 36.02 -52.76
N PRO A 32 61.50 37.01 -53.52
CA PRO A 32 60.77 38.08 -54.21
C PRO A 32 61.07 38.09 -55.74
N VAL A 33 60.80 39.22 -56.43
CA VAL A 33 61.35 39.64 -57.76
C VAL A 33 60.63 39.00 -58.98
N PRO A 34 60.44 39.68 -60.15
CA PRO A 34 60.92 41.01 -60.55
C PRO A 34 59.85 42.11 -60.76
N SER A 35 60.23 43.32 -60.36
CA SER A 35 59.91 44.55 -61.09
C SER A 35 60.60 44.56 -62.45
N LEU A 36 59.89 44.95 -63.51
CA LEU A 36 60.46 45.30 -64.82
C LEU A 36 60.17 46.78 -65.13
N ASP A 37 61.04 47.65 -64.61
CA ASP A 37 61.51 48.84 -65.36
C ASP A 37 62.43 48.35 -66.52
N PRO A 38 62.94 49.18 -67.47
CA PRO A 38 62.78 50.63 -67.69
C PRO A 38 62.34 50.89 -69.19
N PRO A 39 62.63 52.02 -69.90
CA PRO A 39 63.22 53.28 -69.47
C PRO A 39 62.52 54.57 -69.92
N ILE A 40 62.74 55.62 -69.12
CA ILE A 40 62.83 57.00 -69.60
C ILE A 40 64.19 57.20 -70.30
N PRO A 41 64.20 57.85 -71.48
CA PRO A 41 65.21 58.86 -71.76
C PRO A 41 64.51 60.22 -71.95
N ASN A 42 64.70 61.17 -71.05
CA ASN A 42 65.69 62.24 -71.22
C ASN A 42 65.56 62.95 -72.57
N ASN A 43 65.00 64.17 -72.57
CA ASN A 43 65.86 65.37 -72.55
C ASN A 43 65.06 66.67 -72.34
N LYS A 44 65.30 67.30 -71.19
CA LYS A 44 65.42 68.76 -71.07
C LYS A 44 66.76 69.19 -71.73
N PRO A 45 67.06 70.49 -71.97
CA PRO A 45 66.17 71.67 -72.03
C PRO A 45 66.51 72.68 -73.18
N LYS A 46 65.76 73.78 -73.21
CA LYS A 46 66.24 75.19 -73.40
C LYS A 46 66.89 75.65 -74.71
N ASP A 47 66.59 76.92 -74.99
CA ASP A 47 67.49 77.92 -75.60
C ASP A 47 67.87 77.69 -77.09
N LYS A 48 68.08 78.70 -77.93
CA LYS A 48 67.95 80.17 -77.84
C LYS A 48 68.04 80.73 -79.27
N ARG A 49 67.56 81.97 -79.47
CA ARG A 49 68.17 82.98 -80.37
C ARG A 49 68.30 82.68 -81.88
N PHE A 50 67.55 83.48 -82.67
CA PHE A 50 68.12 84.25 -83.79
C PHE A 50 69.54 84.73 -83.45
N PRO A 51 70.54 84.76 -84.37
CA PRO A 51 70.54 85.93 -85.28
C PRO A 51 71.45 85.91 -86.54
N PHE A 52 71.43 87.05 -87.26
CA PHE A 52 72.45 87.67 -88.15
C PHE A 52 72.96 86.85 -89.37
N ASP A 53 73.49 87.40 -90.47
CA ASP A 53 73.41 88.72 -91.17
C ASP A 53 74.43 88.69 -92.34
N THR A 54 74.43 89.71 -93.20
CA THR A 54 75.49 90.09 -94.15
C THR A 54 75.89 89.07 -95.24
N GLY A 55 75.95 89.43 -96.53
CA GLY A 55 75.64 90.71 -97.18
C GLY A 55 76.41 90.85 -98.51
N LEU A 56 75.81 91.52 -99.51
CA LEU A 56 76.36 91.87 -100.84
C LEU A 56 76.90 90.66 -101.68
N VAL A 57 76.73 90.60 -103.00
CA VAL A 57 77.19 91.54 -104.03
C VAL A 57 76.35 91.34 -105.31
N LEU A 58 76.00 92.43 -106.00
CA LEU A 58 75.50 92.43 -107.38
C LEU A 58 76.73 92.39 -108.32
N PRO A 59 76.85 91.47 -109.31
CA PRO A 59 76.35 91.82 -110.65
C PRO A 59 75.91 90.66 -111.58
N LYS A 60 74.78 90.91 -112.27
CA LYS A 60 74.57 90.76 -113.74
C LYS A 60 74.48 89.36 -114.40
N ASP A 61 73.27 89.08 -114.90
CA ASP A 61 72.88 88.28 -116.09
C ASP A 61 73.81 87.13 -116.54
N SER A 62 73.46 85.84 -116.44
CA SER A 62 72.32 85.21 -117.13
C SER A 62 72.31 83.68 -116.86
N GLY A 63 71.15 83.07 -116.57
CA GLY A 63 71.06 81.60 -116.35
C GLY A 63 69.82 81.05 -115.63
N LEU A 64 68.98 81.91 -115.03
CA LEU A 64 67.91 81.56 -114.05
C LEU A 64 66.70 80.72 -114.54
N GLN A 65 66.73 80.09 -115.71
CA GLN A 65 65.53 79.43 -116.26
C GLN A 65 65.36 77.94 -115.86
N ARG A 66 66.35 77.31 -115.24
CA ARG A 66 66.33 75.85 -114.97
C ARG A 66 65.90 75.46 -113.55
N GLU A 67 66.29 76.23 -112.55
CA GLU A 67 66.07 75.90 -111.13
C GLU A 67 64.60 76.12 -110.71
N ALA A 68 63.93 77.13 -111.28
CA ALA A 68 62.54 77.44 -110.98
C ALA A 68 61.52 76.39 -111.46
N SER A 69 61.90 75.45 -112.33
CA SER A 69 61.04 74.31 -112.69
C SER A 69 61.12 73.19 -111.64
N VAL A 70 62.32 72.83 -111.18
CA VAL A 70 62.50 71.75 -110.20
C VAL A 70 61.75 72.04 -108.89
N LEU A 71 61.77 73.30 -108.44
CA LEU A 71 61.04 73.74 -107.24
C LEU A 71 59.50 73.78 -107.42
N ARG A 72 58.96 73.76 -108.64
CA ARG A 72 57.51 73.63 -108.86
C ARG A 72 57.09 72.16 -108.75
N ASP A 73 57.82 71.28 -109.41
CA ASP A 73 57.55 69.83 -109.37
C ASP A 73 57.58 69.30 -107.91
N GLU A 74 58.47 69.84 -107.06
CA GLU A 74 58.54 69.51 -105.63
C GLU A 74 57.34 70.07 -104.82
N VAL A 75 56.84 71.26 -105.13
CA VAL A 75 55.63 71.81 -104.50
C VAL A 75 54.39 71.02 -104.89
N ASP A 76 54.28 70.60 -106.14
CA ASP A 76 53.14 69.80 -106.64
C ASP A 76 53.13 68.41 -105.97
N MET A 77 54.28 67.73 -105.85
CA MET A 77 54.37 66.47 -105.07
C MET A 77 54.04 66.67 -103.58
N LEU A 78 54.50 67.76 -102.96
CA LEU A 78 54.18 68.05 -101.56
C LEU A 78 52.71 68.43 -101.36
N GLN A 79 52.01 68.95 -102.38
CA GLN A 79 50.56 69.14 -102.35
C GLN A 79 49.83 67.80 -102.41
N GLU A 80 50.21 66.92 -103.35
CA GLU A 80 49.66 65.57 -103.47
C GLU A 80 49.87 64.74 -102.18
N ASP A 81 51.05 64.83 -101.57
CA ASP A 81 51.34 64.21 -100.27
C ASP A 81 50.51 64.81 -99.12
N ASN A 82 50.26 66.12 -99.11
CA ASN A 82 49.39 66.75 -98.10
C ASN A 82 47.93 66.31 -98.26
N GLU A 83 47.40 66.23 -99.50
CA GLU A 83 46.06 65.71 -99.77
C GLU A 83 45.95 64.22 -99.36
N SER A 84 46.97 63.41 -99.71
CA SER A 84 47.12 62.02 -99.28
C SER A 84 47.15 61.84 -97.76
N ILE A 85 47.76 62.77 -97.02
CA ILE A 85 47.77 62.78 -95.54
C ILE A 85 46.41 63.20 -94.97
N LEU A 86 45.75 64.20 -95.55
CA LEU A 86 44.42 64.65 -95.10
C LEU A 86 43.34 63.57 -95.26
N ASP A 87 43.37 62.82 -96.36
CA ASP A 87 42.42 61.72 -96.56
C ASP A 87 42.72 60.50 -95.68
N LYS A 88 44.00 60.20 -95.40
CA LYS A 88 44.38 59.21 -94.35
C LYS A 88 43.89 59.66 -92.98
N LEU A 89 44.03 60.95 -92.63
CA LEU A 89 43.58 61.49 -91.35
C LEU A 89 42.06 61.35 -91.20
N ARG A 90 41.27 61.66 -92.25
CA ARG A 90 39.82 61.43 -92.27
C ARG A 90 39.45 59.96 -92.09
N LEU A 91 40.14 59.05 -92.78
CA LEU A 91 39.87 57.61 -92.66
C LEU A 91 40.16 57.10 -91.23
N GLU A 92 41.24 57.55 -90.62
CA GLU A 92 41.56 57.26 -89.22
C GLU A 92 40.59 57.92 -88.24
N GLU A 93 40.08 59.13 -88.52
CA GLU A 93 39.05 59.79 -87.72
C GLU A 93 37.72 59.00 -87.74
N GLU A 94 37.29 58.50 -88.91
CA GLU A 94 36.13 57.62 -89.02
C GLU A 94 36.36 56.27 -88.32
N ARG A 95 37.55 55.65 -88.44
CA ARG A 95 37.87 54.46 -87.62
C ARG A 95 37.87 54.76 -86.12
N CYS A 96 38.27 55.97 -85.72
CA CYS A 96 38.23 56.39 -84.33
C CYS A 96 36.78 56.47 -83.85
N LYS A 97 35.90 57.16 -84.60
CA LYS A 97 34.44 57.24 -84.34
C LYS A 97 33.78 55.87 -84.27
N GLU A 98 34.12 54.93 -85.17
CA GLU A 98 33.66 53.54 -85.09
C GLU A 98 34.12 52.84 -83.82
N SER A 99 35.38 53.04 -83.42
CA SER A 99 35.93 52.41 -82.22
C SER A 99 35.30 52.97 -80.94
N GLU A 100 35.08 54.29 -80.86
CA GLU A 100 34.33 54.93 -79.77
C GLU A 100 32.88 54.46 -79.70
N ALA A 101 32.20 54.31 -80.84
CA ALA A 101 30.82 53.80 -80.87
C ALA A 101 30.74 52.36 -80.32
N ARG A 102 31.74 51.52 -80.63
CA ARG A 102 31.85 50.15 -80.08
C ARG A 102 32.14 50.18 -78.58
N VAL A 103 32.99 51.09 -78.09
CA VAL A 103 33.24 51.27 -76.65
C VAL A 103 31.96 51.68 -75.92
N ARG A 104 31.22 52.67 -76.41
CA ARG A 104 29.96 53.14 -75.77
C ARG A 104 28.88 52.04 -75.71
N GLU A 105 28.78 51.18 -76.72
CA GLU A 105 27.84 50.04 -76.66
C GLU A 105 28.32 48.94 -75.70
N LEU A 106 29.64 48.69 -75.59
CA LEU A 106 30.19 47.80 -74.57
C LEU A 106 29.99 48.34 -73.14
N GLU A 107 30.19 49.63 -72.90
CA GLU A 107 29.92 50.28 -71.60
C GLU A 107 28.46 50.10 -71.19
N LYS A 108 27.53 50.26 -72.13
CA LYS A 108 26.09 50.03 -71.92
C LYS A 108 25.75 48.57 -71.62
N GLN A 109 26.43 47.61 -72.25
CA GLN A 109 26.30 46.18 -71.91
C GLN A 109 26.88 45.85 -70.52
N VAL A 110 28.03 46.43 -70.17
CA VAL A 110 28.62 46.30 -68.82
C VAL A 110 27.71 46.90 -67.76
N ALA A 111 27.07 48.05 -68.02
CA ALA A 111 26.10 48.65 -67.13
C ALA A 111 24.86 47.76 -66.91
N SER A 112 24.27 47.21 -67.98
CA SER A 112 23.09 46.33 -67.86
C SER A 112 23.40 45.00 -67.15
N LEU A 113 24.59 44.43 -67.37
CA LEU A 113 25.08 43.27 -66.61
C LEU A 113 25.31 43.63 -65.13
N GLY A 114 25.86 44.81 -64.84
CA GLY A 114 26.06 45.31 -63.48
C GLY A 114 24.74 45.48 -62.71
N GLU A 115 23.68 45.94 -63.36
CA GLU A 115 22.32 45.99 -62.79
C GLU A 115 21.79 44.59 -62.48
N GLY A 116 21.94 43.63 -63.40
CA GLY A 116 21.55 42.23 -63.18
C GLY A 116 22.23 41.61 -61.97
N VAL A 117 23.57 41.75 -61.86
CA VAL A 117 24.35 41.27 -60.72
C VAL A 117 23.95 41.98 -59.42
N SER A 118 23.63 43.28 -59.47
CA SER A 118 23.13 44.04 -58.30
C SER A 118 21.77 43.53 -57.81
N LEU A 119 20.87 43.16 -58.74
CA LEU A 119 19.56 42.59 -58.40
C LEU A 119 19.68 41.18 -57.83
N GLU A 120 20.57 40.34 -58.40
CA GLU A 120 20.84 39.00 -57.87
C GLU A 120 21.44 39.06 -56.46
N ALA A 121 22.42 39.93 -56.21
CA ALA A 121 22.98 40.14 -54.88
C ALA A 121 21.92 40.56 -53.85
N LYS A 122 21.02 41.50 -54.19
CA LYS A 122 19.90 41.91 -53.33
C LYS A 122 18.92 40.76 -53.05
N LEU A 123 18.68 39.90 -54.04
CA LEU A 123 17.80 38.73 -53.91
C LEU A 123 18.45 37.66 -53.03
N LEU A 124 19.75 37.42 -53.17
CA LEU A 124 20.54 36.54 -52.30
C LEU A 124 20.54 37.03 -50.85
N SER A 125 20.85 38.32 -50.58
CA SER A 125 20.79 38.87 -49.22
C SER A 125 19.40 38.76 -48.59
N ARG A 126 18.32 38.93 -49.36
CA ARG A 126 16.94 38.70 -48.89
C ARG A 126 16.68 37.23 -48.56
N LYS A 127 17.14 36.29 -49.39
CA LYS A 127 17.04 34.85 -49.12
C LYS A 127 17.84 34.44 -47.88
N GLU A 128 19.06 34.95 -47.73
CA GLU A 128 19.93 34.69 -46.59
C GLU A 128 19.33 35.23 -45.28
N ALA A 129 18.76 36.45 -45.30
CA ALA A 129 18.04 37.00 -44.17
C ALA A 129 16.80 36.17 -43.79
N ALA A 130 16.00 35.74 -44.79
CA ALA A 130 14.84 34.89 -44.56
C ALA A 130 15.21 33.48 -44.04
N LEU A 131 16.36 32.94 -44.46
CA LEU A 131 16.92 31.70 -43.92
C LEU A 131 17.36 31.87 -42.47
N ARG A 132 18.15 32.92 -42.14
CA ARG A 132 18.52 33.20 -40.74
C ARG A 132 17.31 33.44 -39.83
N GLN A 133 16.25 34.08 -40.33
CA GLN A 133 15.01 34.24 -39.58
C GLN A 133 14.32 32.89 -39.32
N ARG A 134 14.31 31.98 -40.30
CA ARG A 134 13.78 30.61 -40.13
C ARG A 134 14.63 29.75 -39.19
N GLU A 135 15.96 29.86 -39.28
CA GLU A 135 16.89 29.19 -38.36
C GLU A 135 16.70 29.65 -36.92
N ALA A 136 16.55 30.96 -36.69
CA ALA A 136 16.25 31.52 -35.38
C ALA A 136 14.87 31.06 -34.85
N ALA A 137 13.84 31.04 -35.71
CA ALA A 137 12.52 30.54 -35.34
C ALA A 137 12.53 29.05 -34.99
N LEU A 138 13.23 28.22 -35.77
CA LEU A 138 13.41 26.79 -35.49
C LEU A 138 14.19 26.55 -34.20
N LYS A 139 15.22 27.36 -33.92
CA LYS A 139 15.97 27.26 -32.67
C LYS A 139 15.10 27.62 -31.47
N ASN A 140 14.38 28.73 -31.52
CA ASN A 140 13.46 29.12 -30.44
C ASN A 140 12.34 28.08 -30.22
N ALA A 141 11.80 27.49 -31.28
CA ALA A 141 10.82 26.42 -31.19
C ALA A 141 11.41 25.14 -30.57
N LYS A 142 12.65 24.79 -30.92
CA LYS A 142 13.36 23.66 -30.32
C LYS A 142 13.66 23.87 -28.84
N ASP A 143 14.14 25.07 -28.48
CA ASP A 143 14.46 25.42 -27.09
C ASP A 143 13.16 25.49 -26.24
N SER A 144 12.02 25.86 -26.85
CA SER A 144 10.69 25.77 -26.22
C SER A 144 10.22 24.33 -26.03
N ASN A 145 10.37 23.45 -27.03
CA ASN A 145 10.02 22.04 -26.92
C ASN A 145 10.90 21.32 -25.89
N ASP A 146 12.19 21.62 -25.80
CA ASP A 146 13.11 21.06 -24.79
C ASP A 146 12.71 21.45 -23.35
N GLY A 147 11.96 22.55 -23.17
CA GLY A 147 11.29 22.88 -21.91
C GLY A 147 10.09 21.95 -21.62
N VAL A 148 9.20 21.79 -22.61
CA VAL A 148 8.01 20.93 -22.52
C VAL A 148 8.37 19.45 -22.34
N ASP A 149 9.38 18.96 -23.04
CA ASP A 149 9.86 17.58 -22.94
C ASP A 149 10.38 17.27 -21.52
N LYS A 150 11.05 18.23 -20.86
CA LYS A 150 11.47 18.09 -19.45
C LYS A 150 10.30 18.09 -18.47
N GLU A 151 9.30 18.92 -18.72
CA GLU A 151 8.07 18.95 -17.91
C GLU A 151 7.31 17.62 -18.05
N ILE A 152 7.20 17.08 -19.26
CA ILE A 152 6.61 15.75 -19.52
C ILE A 152 7.40 14.65 -18.78
N ILE A 153 8.74 14.65 -18.83
CA ILE A 153 9.57 13.68 -18.10
C ILE A 153 9.39 13.82 -16.58
N SER A 154 9.29 15.04 -16.06
CA SER A 154 9.05 15.31 -14.64
C SER A 154 7.68 14.79 -14.20
N LEU A 155 6.62 15.08 -14.96
CA LEU A 155 5.26 14.59 -14.69
C LEU A 155 5.17 13.06 -14.79
N GLN A 156 5.87 12.43 -15.74
CA GLN A 156 5.95 10.96 -15.84
C GLN A 156 6.63 10.33 -14.61
N ALA A 157 7.71 10.94 -14.10
CA ALA A 157 8.37 10.49 -12.89
C ALA A 157 7.49 10.69 -11.64
N GLU A 158 6.76 11.80 -11.57
CA GLU A 158 5.80 12.08 -10.49
C GLU A 158 4.62 11.11 -10.50
N ILE A 159 4.09 10.76 -11.68
CA ILE A 159 3.04 9.73 -11.85
C ILE A 159 3.53 8.35 -11.40
N GLU A 160 4.74 7.93 -11.78
CA GLU A 160 5.24 6.62 -11.37
C GLU A 160 5.57 6.55 -9.87
N ASN A 161 6.08 7.64 -9.27
CA ASN A 161 6.23 7.76 -7.82
C ASN A 161 4.87 7.70 -7.11
N ALA A 162 3.89 8.49 -7.54
CA ALA A 162 2.53 8.48 -6.99
C ALA A 162 1.89 7.10 -7.11
N LYS A 163 2.12 6.37 -8.21
CA LYS A 163 1.68 4.99 -8.37
C LYS A 163 2.33 4.06 -7.34
N VAL A 164 3.65 4.11 -7.15
CA VAL A 164 4.35 3.32 -6.12
C VAL A 164 3.84 3.65 -4.71
N GLU A 165 3.57 4.93 -4.43
CA GLU A 165 2.97 5.37 -3.16
C GLU A 165 1.54 4.84 -2.98
N THR A 166 0.69 4.86 -4.03
CA THR A 166 -0.65 4.25 -3.96
C THR A 166 -0.60 2.74 -3.77
N GLU A 167 0.33 2.03 -4.41
CA GLU A 167 0.53 0.60 -4.20
C GLU A 167 1.00 0.30 -2.76
N ALA A 168 1.86 1.14 -2.19
CA ALA A 168 2.28 1.03 -0.79
C ALA A 168 1.12 1.31 0.18
N ALA A 169 0.32 2.36 -0.08
CA ALA A 169 -0.86 2.70 0.71
C ALA A 169 -1.93 1.60 0.66
N VAL A 170 -2.19 1.01 -0.51
CA VAL A 170 -3.10 -0.15 -0.66
C VAL A 170 -2.59 -1.37 0.12
N LYS A 171 -1.28 -1.65 0.07
CA LYS A 171 -0.67 -2.74 0.89
C LYS A 171 -0.84 -2.48 2.39
N GLN A 172 -0.63 -1.25 2.85
CA GLN A 172 -0.86 -0.87 4.26
C GLN A 172 -2.34 -0.97 4.65
N LEU A 173 -3.26 -0.50 3.80
CA LEU A 173 -4.70 -0.58 4.04
C LEU A 173 -5.18 -2.03 4.14
N ASN A 174 -4.76 -2.90 3.23
CA ASN A 174 -5.08 -4.34 3.30
C ASN A 174 -4.49 -4.99 4.57
N GLY A 175 -3.29 -4.58 5.00
CA GLY A 175 -2.69 -5.01 6.26
C GLY A 175 -3.53 -4.60 7.46
N ALA A 176 -3.81 -3.31 7.60
CA ALA A 176 -4.65 -2.76 8.67
C ALA A 176 -6.07 -3.34 8.68
N GLU A 177 -6.68 -3.58 7.52
CA GLU A 177 -7.98 -4.24 7.41
C GLU A 177 -7.92 -5.68 7.94
N SER A 178 -6.84 -6.42 7.66
CA SER A 178 -6.64 -7.77 8.19
C SER A 178 -6.45 -7.79 9.72
N GLU A 179 -5.76 -6.79 10.27
CA GLU A 179 -5.60 -6.59 11.72
C GLU A 179 -6.93 -6.22 12.39
N VAL A 180 -7.70 -5.30 11.81
CA VAL A 180 -9.05 -4.94 12.30
C VAL A 180 -9.97 -6.14 12.27
N LYS A 181 -9.95 -6.96 11.20
CA LYS A 181 -10.71 -8.22 11.11
C LYS A 181 -10.28 -9.22 12.19
N ALA A 182 -8.99 -9.34 12.48
CA ALA A 182 -8.48 -10.20 13.55
C ALA A 182 -8.90 -9.71 14.95
N LEU A 183 -8.82 -8.40 15.21
CA LEU A 183 -9.26 -7.78 16.46
C LEU A 183 -10.78 -7.93 16.68
N GLN A 184 -11.61 -7.67 15.66
CA GLN A 184 -13.05 -7.92 15.71
C GLN A 184 -13.34 -9.39 16.03
N SER A 185 -12.62 -10.33 15.41
CA SER A 185 -12.71 -11.76 15.71
C SER A 185 -12.24 -12.14 17.11
N MET A 186 -11.38 -11.34 17.75
CA MET A 186 -10.98 -11.53 19.14
C MET A 186 -12.06 -10.98 20.07
N THR A 187 -12.52 -9.75 19.87
CA THR A 187 -13.58 -9.11 20.68
C THR A 187 -14.87 -9.93 20.66
N GLN A 188 -15.33 -10.41 19.51
CA GLN A 188 -16.53 -11.24 19.45
C GLN A 188 -16.37 -12.59 20.17
N ARG A 189 -15.15 -13.14 20.24
CA ARG A 189 -14.86 -14.32 21.05
C ARG A 189 -14.74 -14.02 22.55
N MET A 190 -14.61 -12.77 22.97
CA MET A 190 -14.66 -12.42 24.40
C MET A 190 -16.10 -12.41 24.92
N ILE A 191 -17.08 -12.17 24.05
CA ILE A 191 -18.51 -12.19 24.41
C ILE A 191 -18.97 -13.64 24.62
N LEU A 192 -19.74 -13.87 25.68
CA LEU A 192 -20.37 -15.15 25.99
C LEU A 192 -21.69 -15.32 25.22
N THR A 193 -21.97 -16.54 24.75
CA THR A 193 -23.29 -16.86 24.19
C THR A 193 -24.35 -17.00 25.30
N GLN A 194 -25.64 -16.98 24.93
CA GLN A 194 -26.73 -17.24 25.89
C GLN A 194 -26.55 -18.58 26.64
N LYS A 195 -26.14 -19.64 25.93
CA LYS A 195 -25.90 -20.97 26.52
C LYS A 195 -24.74 -20.95 27.52
N GLU A 196 -23.70 -20.16 27.22
CA GLU A 196 -22.55 -19.95 28.10
C GLU A 196 -22.93 -19.11 29.33
N MET A 197 -23.82 -18.11 29.17
CA MET A 197 -24.33 -17.30 30.28
C MET A 197 -25.19 -18.13 31.25
N GLU A 198 -26.09 -18.97 30.74
CA GLU A 198 -26.86 -19.93 31.57
C GLU A 198 -25.90 -20.80 32.42
N GLU A 199 -24.78 -21.25 31.85
CA GLU A 199 -23.77 -22.02 32.56
C GLU A 199 -23.01 -21.20 33.63
N VAL A 200 -22.64 -19.95 33.34
CA VAL A 200 -22.05 -19.04 34.33
C VAL A 200 -22.98 -18.85 35.53
N VAL A 201 -24.27 -18.60 35.29
CA VAL A 201 -25.27 -18.42 36.34
C VAL A 201 -25.38 -19.67 37.20
N LEU A 202 -25.50 -20.87 36.60
CA LEU A 202 -25.53 -22.12 37.35
C LEU A 202 -24.26 -22.33 38.19
N LYS A 203 -23.07 -22.07 37.63
CA LYS A 203 -21.79 -22.17 38.35
C LYS A 203 -21.70 -21.18 39.52
N ARG A 204 -22.25 -19.96 39.39
CA ARG A 204 -22.43 -19.01 40.52
C ARG A 204 -23.37 -19.56 41.59
N CYS A 205 -24.50 -20.16 41.20
CA CYS A 205 -25.44 -20.79 42.13
C CYS A 205 -24.80 -21.95 42.92
N TRP A 206 -24.00 -22.80 42.26
CA TRP A 206 -23.20 -23.85 42.90
C TRP A 206 -22.27 -23.24 43.95
N LEU A 207 -21.46 -22.26 43.56
CA LEU A 207 -20.53 -21.57 44.47
C LEU A 207 -21.25 -20.92 45.66
N ALA A 208 -22.32 -20.17 45.43
CA ALA A 208 -23.11 -19.53 46.47
C ALA A 208 -23.65 -20.59 47.47
N ARG A 209 -24.21 -21.69 46.96
CA ARG A 209 -24.77 -22.74 47.81
C ARG A 209 -23.71 -23.45 48.66
N TYR A 210 -22.61 -23.91 48.06
CA TYR A 210 -21.60 -24.66 48.82
C TYR A 210 -20.78 -23.76 49.76
N TRP A 211 -20.48 -22.51 49.39
CA TRP A 211 -19.86 -21.58 50.34
C TRP A 211 -20.81 -21.20 51.49
N GLY A 212 -22.11 -21.07 51.24
CA GLY A 212 -23.12 -20.85 52.29
C GLY A 212 -23.25 -22.03 53.26
N LEU A 213 -23.27 -23.26 52.76
CA LEU A 213 -23.21 -24.46 53.59
C LEU A 213 -21.88 -24.59 54.35
N ALA A 214 -20.76 -24.24 53.72
CA ALA A 214 -19.46 -24.22 54.39
C ALA A 214 -19.46 -23.25 55.59
N ALA A 215 -19.97 -22.03 55.40
CA ALA A 215 -20.13 -21.05 56.46
C ALA A 215 -21.06 -21.56 57.59
N LYS A 216 -22.21 -22.16 57.24
CA LYS A 216 -23.17 -22.75 58.19
C LYS A 216 -22.55 -23.86 59.06
N TYR A 217 -21.68 -24.69 58.48
CA TYR A 217 -21.03 -25.81 59.17
C TYR A 217 -19.62 -25.52 59.70
N GLY A 218 -19.12 -24.29 59.57
CA GLY A 218 -17.78 -23.90 60.04
C GLY A 218 -16.61 -24.49 59.23
N ILE A 219 -16.86 -24.93 58.00
CA ILE A 219 -15.86 -25.47 57.07
C ILE A 219 -15.14 -24.29 56.43
N CYS A 220 -13.80 -24.26 56.47
CA CYS A 220 -12.99 -23.13 55.97
C CYS A 220 -13.48 -21.77 56.50
N ALA A 221 -13.73 -21.70 57.83
CA ALA A 221 -14.41 -20.57 58.48
C ALA A 221 -13.71 -19.21 58.32
N ASP A 222 -12.42 -19.20 57.97
CA ASP A 222 -11.61 -18.04 57.64
C ASP A 222 -11.98 -17.38 56.30
N VAL A 223 -12.51 -18.15 55.34
CA VAL A 223 -12.88 -17.67 54.00
C VAL A 223 -14.35 -17.89 53.63
N ALA A 224 -15.04 -18.85 54.25
CA ALA A 224 -16.37 -19.28 53.79
C ALA A 224 -17.42 -18.16 53.84
N VAL A 225 -17.39 -17.29 54.85
CA VAL A 225 -18.34 -16.16 54.97
C VAL A 225 -18.15 -15.16 53.83
N SER A 226 -16.92 -14.69 53.59
CA SER A 226 -16.65 -13.69 52.54
C SER A 226 -16.82 -14.26 51.13
N LYS A 227 -16.53 -15.54 50.92
CA LYS A 227 -16.86 -16.25 49.67
C LYS A 227 -18.36 -16.40 49.47
N TYR A 228 -19.11 -16.74 50.53
CA TYR A 228 -20.57 -16.80 50.47
C TYR A 228 -21.19 -15.44 50.14
N GLU A 229 -20.77 -14.37 50.81
CA GLU A 229 -21.24 -13.00 50.53
C GLU A 229 -20.98 -12.59 49.07
N LEU A 230 -19.78 -12.87 48.55
CA LEU A 230 -19.45 -12.63 47.14
C LEU A 230 -20.38 -13.40 46.20
N TRP A 231 -20.46 -14.72 46.33
CA TRP A 231 -21.20 -15.55 45.36
C TRP A 231 -22.72 -15.42 45.50
N SER A 232 -23.26 -15.22 46.70
CA SER A 232 -24.69 -14.96 46.92
C SER A 232 -25.14 -13.60 46.38
N SER A 233 -24.27 -12.58 46.38
CA SER A 233 -24.57 -11.31 45.69
C SER A 233 -24.72 -11.49 44.17
N LEU A 234 -24.04 -12.48 43.60
CA LEU A 234 -24.09 -12.81 42.17
C LEU A 234 -25.16 -13.85 41.80
N ALA A 235 -25.66 -14.60 42.79
CA ALA A 235 -26.68 -15.65 42.66
C ALA A 235 -27.54 -15.74 43.94
N PRO A 236 -28.52 -14.82 44.12
CA PRO A 236 -29.27 -14.70 45.38
C PRO A 236 -30.30 -15.80 45.63
N LEU A 237 -30.72 -16.53 44.58
CA LEU A 237 -31.69 -17.63 44.64
C LEU A 237 -31.08 -18.90 44.01
N PRO A 238 -30.01 -19.47 44.62
CA PRO A 238 -29.22 -20.50 43.97
C PRO A 238 -30.00 -21.80 43.75
N PHE A 239 -30.84 -22.19 44.71
CA PHE A 239 -31.61 -23.42 44.64
C PHE A 239 -32.70 -23.34 43.56
N GLU A 240 -33.48 -22.27 43.58
CA GLU A 240 -34.60 -22.02 42.68
C GLU A 240 -34.13 -21.95 41.22
N VAL A 241 -33.01 -21.27 40.96
CA VAL A 241 -32.44 -21.14 39.61
C VAL A 241 -31.95 -22.49 39.07
N VAL A 242 -31.20 -23.26 39.87
CA VAL A 242 -30.68 -24.58 39.42
C VAL A 242 -31.81 -25.58 39.24
N VAL A 243 -32.78 -25.65 40.16
CA VAL A 243 -33.95 -26.52 40.04
C VAL A 243 -34.82 -26.12 38.84
N SER A 244 -35.02 -24.83 38.58
CA SER A 244 -35.78 -24.35 37.41
C SER A 244 -35.06 -24.68 36.09
N ALA A 245 -33.74 -24.53 36.03
CA ALA A 245 -32.96 -24.93 34.85
C ALA A 245 -33.00 -26.44 34.61
N GLY A 246 -32.90 -27.24 35.69
CA GLY A 246 -33.10 -28.68 35.63
C GLY A 246 -34.50 -29.05 35.15
N GLN A 247 -35.54 -28.38 35.62
CA GLN A 247 -36.94 -28.62 35.24
C GLN A 247 -37.20 -28.25 33.77
N LYS A 248 -36.72 -27.08 33.30
CA LYS A 248 -36.72 -26.70 31.88
C LYS A 248 -36.05 -27.78 31.03
N ALA A 249 -34.88 -28.27 31.46
CA ALA A 249 -34.17 -29.38 30.82
C ALA A 249 -34.90 -30.75 30.90
N LYS A 250 -35.96 -30.91 31.72
CA LYS A 250 -36.89 -32.06 31.65
C LYS A 250 -38.01 -31.78 30.63
N GLU A 251 -38.64 -30.61 30.69
CA GLU A 251 -39.79 -30.23 29.87
C GLU A 251 -39.50 -30.16 28.36
N GLU A 252 -38.27 -29.79 27.98
CA GLU A 252 -37.74 -29.90 26.61
C GLU A 252 -37.74 -31.34 26.03
N CYS A 253 -38.24 -32.35 26.77
CA CYS A 253 -38.49 -33.70 26.23
C CYS A 253 -39.80 -33.79 25.43
N TRP A 254 -40.75 -32.89 25.71
CA TRP A 254 -42.13 -32.97 25.21
C TRP A 254 -42.42 -31.99 24.07
N GLU A 255 -41.60 -30.95 23.89
CA GLU A 255 -41.74 -29.98 22.80
C GLU A 255 -41.20 -30.53 21.48
N LYS A 256 -41.92 -31.52 20.93
CA LYS A 256 -41.77 -31.93 19.53
C LYS A 256 -42.89 -31.32 18.68
N GLY A 257 -42.69 -30.04 18.35
CA GLY A 257 -43.52 -29.28 17.41
C GLY A 257 -42.71 -28.11 16.87
N ASP A 258 -42.44 -28.12 15.56
CA ASP A 258 -41.85 -27.00 14.83
C ASP A 258 -42.70 -25.71 14.99
N ASP A 259 -42.09 -24.57 14.63
CA ASP A 259 -42.71 -23.22 14.52
C ASP A 259 -43.00 -22.43 15.81
N ALA A 260 -42.56 -22.87 17.00
CA ALA A 260 -42.69 -22.09 18.25
C ALA A 260 -41.39 -21.45 18.80
N ILE A 261 -40.22 -21.89 18.32
CA ILE A 261 -38.90 -21.58 18.91
C ILE A 261 -38.59 -20.08 18.92
N GLU A 262 -39.00 -19.33 17.90
CA GLU A 262 -38.65 -17.90 17.74
C GLU A 262 -39.55 -16.94 18.54
N LYS A 263 -40.71 -17.41 19.04
CA LYS A 263 -41.70 -16.56 19.73
C LYS A 263 -41.70 -16.71 21.24
N ARG A 264 -41.21 -17.83 21.78
CA ARG A 264 -41.21 -18.09 23.23
C ARG A 264 -40.03 -17.45 23.98
N SER A 265 -38.93 -17.19 23.28
CA SER A 265 -37.78 -16.42 23.78
C SER A 265 -38.12 -14.99 24.20
N LYS A 266 -39.34 -14.50 23.92
CA LYS A 266 -39.84 -13.17 24.32
C LYS A 266 -40.84 -13.17 25.49
N ILE A 267 -41.17 -14.33 26.08
CA ILE A 267 -42.21 -14.45 27.13
C ILE A 267 -41.69 -15.18 28.37
N VAL A 268 -40.40 -15.01 28.67
CA VAL A 268 -39.85 -15.18 30.03
C VAL A 268 -39.26 -13.82 30.40
N PRO A 269 -39.71 -13.16 31.49
CA PRO A 269 -39.10 -11.92 31.96
C PRO A 269 -37.59 -12.09 32.16
N ASP A 270 -36.82 -11.11 31.70
CA ASP A 270 -35.37 -11.18 31.55
C ASP A 270 -34.63 -11.73 32.79
N LEU A 271 -34.23 -13.00 32.71
CA LEU A 271 -33.25 -13.59 33.63
C LEU A 271 -31.81 -13.19 33.25
N ASN A 272 -31.63 -12.52 32.11
CA ASN A 272 -30.33 -12.08 31.60
C ASN A 272 -29.88 -10.71 32.15
N ASP A 273 -30.82 -9.84 32.52
CA ASP A 273 -30.52 -8.47 32.99
C ASP A 273 -30.21 -8.38 34.49
N LEU A 274 -30.29 -9.50 35.23
CA LEU A 274 -29.92 -9.55 36.64
C LEU A 274 -28.55 -10.20 36.84
N THR A 275 -27.57 -9.31 37.07
CA THR A 275 -26.18 -9.58 37.46
C THR A 275 -25.23 -9.92 36.31
N GLY A 276 -25.24 -9.02 35.34
CA GLY A 276 -24.41 -9.06 34.14
C GLY A 276 -22.90 -9.15 34.35
N GLU A 277 -22.29 -9.92 33.47
CA GLU A 277 -21.03 -9.61 32.80
C GLU A 277 -20.97 -10.53 31.58
N GLY A 278 -21.38 -10.04 30.40
CA GLY A 278 -21.46 -10.81 29.15
C GLY A 278 -20.10 -11.24 28.56
N ASN A 279 -19.06 -11.29 29.38
CA ASN A 279 -17.65 -11.40 29.00
C ASN A 279 -17.01 -12.69 29.55
N ILE A 280 -16.01 -13.20 28.85
CA ILE A 280 -15.22 -14.38 29.20
C ILE A 280 -14.63 -14.31 30.62
N GLU A 281 -14.35 -13.10 31.12
CA GLU A 281 -13.87 -12.84 32.50
C GLU A 281 -14.81 -13.38 33.58
N SER A 282 -16.12 -13.33 33.36
CA SER A 282 -17.10 -13.88 34.31
C SER A 282 -17.13 -15.41 34.30
N MET A 283 -16.92 -16.04 33.13
CA MET A 283 -16.71 -17.50 33.04
C MET A 283 -15.39 -17.91 33.73
N LEU A 284 -14.30 -17.18 33.48
CA LEU A 284 -13.00 -17.44 34.13
C LEU A 284 -13.07 -17.27 35.65
N SER A 285 -13.87 -16.31 36.14
CA SER A 285 -14.06 -16.07 37.57
C SER A 285 -14.81 -17.20 38.26
N VAL A 286 -15.88 -17.74 37.67
CA VAL A 286 -16.59 -18.91 38.24
C VAL A 286 -15.74 -20.17 38.14
N GLU A 287 -15.01 -20.37 37.05
CA GLU A 287 -14.05 -21.47 36.89
C GLU A 287 -12.95 -21.44 37.95
N MET A 288 -12.44 -20.26 38.28
CA MET A 288 -11.46 -20.08 39.36
C MET A 288 -12.08 -20.35 40.74
N GLY A 289 -13.30 -19.87 40.98
CA GLY A 289 -14.05 -20.15 42.21
C GLY A 289 -14.32 -21.64 42.43
N LEU A 290 -14.70 -22.37 41.37
CA LEU A 290 -14.93 -23.82 41.43
C LEU A 290 -13.63 -24.60 41.69
N LYS A 291 -12.52 -24.18 41.07
CA LYS A 291 -11.19 -24.75 41.33
C LYS A 291 -10.74 -24.53 42.78
N GLU A 292 -11.04 -23.37 43.35
CA GLU A 292 -10.78 -23.07 44.76
C GLU A 292 -11.63 -23.94 45.70
N LEU A 293 -12.95 -24.02 45.46
CA LEU A 293 -13.89 -24.87 46.19
C LEU A 293 -13.44 -26.34 46.21
N ALA A 294 -13.03 -26.87 45.05
CA ALA A 294 -12.53 -28.23 44.89
C ALA A 294 -11.15 -28.45 45.51
N SER A 295 -10.23 -27.49 45.38
CA SER A 295 -8.88 -27.54 45.98
C SER A 295 -8.94 -27.60 47.51
N LEU A 296 -9.87 -26.87 48.11
CA LEU A 296 -10.14 -26.87 49.55
C LEU A 296 -11.04 -28.02 50.01
N LYS A 297 -11.53 -28.87 49.08
CA LYS A 297 -12.41 -30.02 49.35
C LYS A 297 -13.67 -29.66 50.13
N VAL A 298 -14.23 -28.48 49.85
CA VAL A 298 -15.41 -27.97 50.56
C VAL A 298 -16.63 -28.87 50.33
N GLU A 299 -16.80 -29.38 49.10
CA GLU A 299 -17.83 -30.38 48.75
C GLU A 299 -17.73 -31.65 49.62
N ASP A 300 -16.56 -32.31 49.65
CA ASP A 300 -16.29 -33.52 50.44
C ASP A 300 -16.57 -33.30 51.94
N ALA A 301 -16.21 -32.12 52.46
CA ALA A 301 -16.40 -31.77 53.86
C ALA A 301 -17.88 -31.51 54.20
N ILE A 302 -18.65 -30.90 53.28
CA ILE A 302 -20.10 -30.69 53.44
C ILE A 302 -20.84 -32.02 53.41
N VAL A 303 -20.53 -32.93 52.47
CA VAL A 303 -21.13 -34.27 52.42
C VAL A 303 -20.86 -35.04 53.72
N GLN A 304 -19.67 -34.92 54.29
CA GLN A 304 -19.35 -35.48 55.61
C GLN A 304 -20.12 -34.82 56.76
N ALA A 305 -20.26 -33.49 56.77
CA ALA A 305 -20.99 -32.75 57.81
C ALA A 305 -22.49 -33.10 57.80
N LEU A 306 -23.10 -33.17 56.61
CA LEU A 306 -24.49 -33.60 56.41
C LEU A 306 -24.70 -35.04 56.90
N ALA A 307 -23.84 -35.98 56.48
CA ALA A 307 -23.88 -37.37 56.95
C ALA A 307 -23.62 -37.51 58.47
N GLN A 308 -22.90 -36.56 59.09
CA GLN A 308 -22.76 -36.50 60.54
C GLN A 308 -24.03 -36.03 61.25
N GLN A 309 -24.84 -35.14 60.66
CA GLN A 309 -26.12 -34.70 61.25
C GLN A 309 -27.19 -35.80 61.28
N ARG A 310 -27.14 -36.78 60.36
CA ARG A 310 -28.01 -37.98 60.43
C ARG A 310 -27.82 -38.82 61.70
N ARG A 311 -26.57 -38.99 62.18
CA ARG A 311 -26.26 -39.85 63.34
C ARG A 311 -26.97 -39.48 64.65
N PRO A 312 -26.95 -38.22 65.13
CA PRO A 312 -27.63 -37.85 66.38
C PRO A 312 -29.16 -37.87 66.27
N ASN A 313 -29.73 -37.69 65.06
CA ASN A 313 -31.18 -37.78 64.86
C ASN A 313 -31.67 -39.23 64.97
N SER A 314 -30.99 -40.17 64.30
CA SER A 314 -31.24 -41.62 64.44
C SER A 314 -31.18 -42.09 65.90
N ALA A 315 -30.19 -41.63 66.66
CA ALA A 315 -30.05 -41.97 68.08
C ALA A 315 -31.18 -41.44 68.99
N ARG A 316 -31.93 -40.42 68.56
CA ARG A 316 -33.11 -39.90 69.30
C ARG A 316 -34.41 -40.59 68.88
N GLN A 317 -34.53 -40.99 67.62
CA GLN A 317 -35.70 -41.69 67.09
C GLN A 317 -35.82 -43.10 67.69
N LEU A 318 -34.70 -43.83 67.80
CA LEU A 318 -34.61 -45.14 68.45
C LEU A 318 -35.02 -45.16 69.94
N VAL A 319 -34.98 -44.02 70.64
CA VAL A 319 -35.39 -43.92 72.06
C VAL A 319 -36.92 -43.75 72.20
N SER A 320 -37.60 -43.34 71.13
CA SER A 320 -39.06 -43.08 71.16
C SER A 320 -39.91 -44.32 70.86
N ASP A 321 -39.41 -45.25 70.03
CA ASP A 321 -40.22 -46.35 69.47
C ASP A 321 -39.99 -47.75 70.10
N ILE A 322 -39.57 -47.82 71.37
CA ILE A 322 -39.44 -49.10 72.10
C ILE A 322 -40.81 -49.64 72.57
N LYS A 323 -41.81 -49.75 71.66
CA LYS A 323 -43.13 -50.38 71.91
C LYS A 323 -43.80 -51.07 70.70
N SER A 324 -43.07 -51.82 69.87
CA SER A 324 -43.64 -53.01 69.20
C SER A 324 -42.57 -53.98 68.67
N PRO A 325 -42.48 -55.22 69.20
CA PRO A 325 -41.57 -56.23 68.66
C PRO A 325 -42.30 -57.18 67.69
N GLY A 326 -42.22 -56.94 66.38
CA GLY A 326 -42.81 -57.88 65.42
C GLY A 326 -42.90 -57.47 63.95
N ASP A 327 -41.77 -57.23 63.28
CA ASP A 327 -41.66 -57.59 61.85
C ASP A 327 -40.19 -57.67 61.35
N PRO A 328 -39.75 -58.78 60.74
CA PRO A 328 -38.37 -58.95 60.26
C PRO A 328 -38.21 -58.43 58.82
N LYS A 329 -38.37 -57.11 58.59
CA LYS A 329 -38.22 -56.53 57.24
C LYS A 329 -37.99 -55.01 57.18
N PHE A 330 -36.98 -54.50 57.88
CA PHE A 330 -36.57 -53.09 57.76
C PHE A 330 -35.16 -52.97 57.19
N MET A 331 -35.08 -53.04 55.85
CA MET A 331 -34.04 -52.35 55.09
C MET A 331 -34.48 -50.89 54.99
N GLU A 332 -34.42 -50.19 56.12
CA GLU A 332 -34.96 -48.86 56.31
C GLU A 332 -34.17 -47.87 55.44
N ALA A 333 -34.83 -47.28 54.45
CA ALA A 333 -34.27 -46.17 53.69
C ALA A 333 -34.13 -44.99 54.66
N PHE A 334 -32.89 -44.67 55.04
CA PHE A 334 -32.62 -43.61 56.02
C PHE A 334 -33.23 -42.29 55.52
N GLU A 335 -34.12 -41.71 56.32
CA GLU A 335 -34.71 -40.41 56.04
C GLU A 335 -33.60 -39.35 56.00
N LEU A 336 -33.50 -38.63 54.88
CA LEU A 336 -32.51 -37.58 54.67
C LEU A 336 -32.87 -36.35 55.51
N SER A 337 -31.87 -35.57 55.95
CA SER A 337 -32.18 -34.25 56.51
C SER A 337 -32.80 -33.34 55.43
N PRO A 338 -33.55 -32.28 55.80
CA PRO A 338 -34.05 -31.31 54.81
C PRO A 338 -32.93 -30.77 53.92
N GLU A 339 -31.80 -30.36 54.49
CA GLU A 339 -30.64 -29.88 53.75
C GLU A 339 -30.00 -30.94 52.84
N GLU A 340 -29.99 -32.22 53.24
CA GLU A 340 -29.57 -33.32 52.38
C GLU A 340 -30.55 -33.54 51.23
N SER A 341 -31.87 -33.49 51.49
CA SER A 341 -32.88 -33.64 50.43
C SER A 341 -32.80 -32.51 49.40
N GLU A 342 -32.56 -31.27 49.84
CA GLU A 342 -32.28 -30.13 48.97
C GLU A 342 -30.95 -30.31 48.19
N ASP A 343 -29.91 -30.86 48.82
CA ASP A 343 -28.63 -31.14 48.16
C ASP A 343 -28.79 -32.18 47.05
N VAL A 344 -29.57 -33.24 47.27
CA VAL A 344 -29.90 -34.22 46.24
C VAL A 344 -30.67 -33.58 45.09
N LEU A 345 -31.77 -32.87 45.36
CA LEU A 345 -32.57 -32.21 44.31
C LEU A 345 -31.76 -31.20 43.49
N PHE A 346 -30.88 -30.45 44.14
CA PHE A 346 -29.97 -29.51 43.51
C PHE A 346 -28.99 -30.22 42.55
N LYS A 347 -28.41 -31.34 42.98
CA LYS A 347 -27.49 -32.15 42.16
C LYS A 347 -28.20 -32.90 41.04
N GLU A 348 -29.41 -33.43 41.26
CA GLU A 348 -30.24 -34.03 40.21
C GLU A 348 -30.59 -33.02 39.12
N ALA A 349 -30.93 -31.79 39.49
CA ALA A 349 -31.22 -30.71 38.56
C ALA A 349 -29.99 -30.32 37.74
N TRP A 350 -28.81 -30.20 38.38
CA TRP A 350 -27.52 -30.00 37.72
C TRP A 350 -27.22 -31.09 36.69
N LEU A 351 -27.31 -32.35 37.11
CA LEU A 351 -27.07 -33.52 36.25
C LEU A 351 -28.04 -33.53 35.07
N THR A 352 -29.33 -33.30 35.31
CA THR A 352 -30.35 -33.22 34.25
C THR A 352 -29.98 -32.15 33.21
N PHE A 353 -29.62 -30.94 33.64
CA PHE A 353 -29.25 -29.84 32.75
C PHE A 353 -28.02 -30.18 31.88
N PHE A 354 -26.93 -30.67 32.50
CA PHE A 354 -25.71 -30.97 31.76
C PHE A 354 -25.85 -32.19 30.84
N TRP A 355 -26.56 -33.25 31.25
CA TRP A 355 -26.86 -34.38 30.36
C TRP A 355 -27.80 -34.01 29.21
N ARG A 356 -28.77 -33.10 29.44
CA ARG A 356 -29.58 -32.50 28.36
C ARG A 356 -28.71 -31.76 27.36
N ARG A 357 -27.82 -30.86 27.82
CA ARG A 357 -26.92 -30.12 26.92
C ARG A 357 -25.95 -31.05 26.19
N ALA A 358 -25.37 -32.04 26.87
CA ALA A 358 -24.49 -33.04 26.23
C ALA A 358 -25.20 -33.76 25.08
N LYS A 359 -26.43 -34.22 25.30
CA LYS A 359 -27.27 -34.84 24.27
C LYS A 359 -27.56 -33.89 23.09
N VAL A 360 -27.88 -32.61 23.35
CA VAL A 360 -28.17 -31.62 22.30
C VAL A 360 -26.94 -31.34 21.42
N HIS A 361 -25.74 -31.30 22.01
CA HIS A 361 -24.48 -31.11 21.28
C HIS A 361 -23.83 -32.42 20.78
N GLY A 362 -24.51 -33.58 20.90
CA GLY A 362 -24.00 -34.88 20.43
C GLY A 362 -22.79 -35.43 21.20
N ILE A 363 -22.53 -34.92 22.41
CA ILE A 363 -21.38 -35.31 23.25
C ILE A 363 -21.76 -36.57 24.04
N GLU A 364 -21.01 -37.66 23.83
CA GLU A 364 -21.26 -38.98 24.45
C GLU A 364 -22.74 -39.40 24.28
N GLU A 365 -23.26 -39.26 23.05
CA GLU A 365 -24.70 -39.18 22.76
C GLU A 365 -25.55 -40.30 23.39
N ASP A 366 -25.08 -41.54 23.36
CA ASP A 366 -25.81 -42.69 23.92
C ASP A 366 -25.81 -42.70 25.46
N ILE A 367 -24.67 -42.35 26.08
CA ILE A 367 -24.56 -42.17 27.54
C ILE A 367 -25.44 -41.00 27.97
N ALA A 368 -25.39 -39.88 27.25
CA ALA A 368 -26.18 -38.69 27.54
C ALA A 368 -27.70 -38.95 27.40
N LYS A 369 -28.13 -39.77 26.42
CA LYS A 369 -29.53 -40.24 26.33
C LYS A 369 -29.92 -41.09 27.54
N GLU A 370 -29.12 -42.10 27.88
CA GLU A 370 -29.40 -43.02 29.01
C GLU A 370 -29.48 -42.25 30.34
N ARG A 371 -28.48 -41.42 30.63
CA ARG A 371 -28.43 -40.61 31.87
C ARG A 371 -29.56 -39.59 31.92
N LEU A 372 -29.87 -38.90 30.82
CA LEU A 372 -31.00 -37.98 30.79
C LEU A 372 -32.34 -38.71 31.05
N GLN A 373 -32.55 -39.90 30.48
CA GLN A 373 -33.74 -40.71 30.75
C GLN A 373 -33.81 -41.15 32.22
N PHE A 374 -32.70 -41.56 32.81
CA PHE A 374 -32.59 -41.91 34.22
C PHE A 374 -32.99 -40.75 35.15
N TRP A 375 -32.43 -39.55 34.96
CA TRP A 375 -32.73 -38.38 35.80
C TRP A 375 -34.12 -37.77 35.56
N ILE A 376 -34.69 -37.92 34.36
CA ILE A 376 -36.11 -37.60 34.11
C ILE A 376 -37.01 -38.60 34.85
N GLY A 377 -36.70 -39.91 34.80
CA GLY A 377 -37.52 -40.96 35.40
C GLY A 377 -37.67 -40.91 36.92
N ARG A 378 -36.83 -40.13 37.62
CA ARG A 378 -36.86 -39.95 39.09
C ARG A 378 -37.67 -38.75 39.57
N SER A 379 -38.05 -37.82 38.69
CA SER A 379 -38.74 -36.59 39.15
C SER A 379 -40.17 -36.87 39.63
N GLY A 380 -40.46 -36.51 40.89
CA GLY A 380 -41.82 -36.57 41.47
C GLY A 380 -41.92 -37.27 42.83
N HIS A 381 -40.81 -37.76 43.38
CA HIS A 381 -40.76 -38.40 44.70
C HIS A 381 -39.80 -37.69 45.64
N SER A 382 -40.00 -37.84 46.95
CA SER A 382 -39.07 -37.32 47.95
C SER A 382 -37.72 -38.05 47.84
N PRO A 383 -36.57 -37.33 47.83
CA PRO A 383 -35.25 -37.94 47.72
C PRO A 383 -34.98 -38.99 48.81
N THR A 384 -34.40 -40.11 48.42
CA THR A 384 -34.04 -41.21 49.33
C THR A 384 -32.55 -41.28 49.59
N SER A 385 -32.13 -42.06 50.60
CA SER A 385 -30.71 -42.33 50.86
C SER A 385 -29.95 -42.97 49.69
N HIS A 386 -30.64 -43.59 48.73
CA HIS A 386 -30.03 -44.13 47.52
C HIS A 386 -29.78 -43.03 46.48
N ASP A 387 -30.73 -42.12 46.29
CA ASP A 387 -30.58 -40.97 45.39
C ASP A 387 -29.38 -40.10 45.79
N ALA A 388 -29.14 -39.95 47.10
CA ALA A 388 -27.94 -39.30 47.63
C ALA A 388 -26.61 -39.96 47.22
N VAL A 389 -26.57 -41.28 46.98
CA VAL A 389 -25.38 -41.97 46.46
C VAL A 389 -25.30 -41.83 44.94
N ASP A 390 -26.45 -41.94 44.25
CA ASP A 390 -26.53 -41.89 42.80
C ASP A 390 -26.13 -40.51 42.25
N VAL A 391 -26.48 -39.40 42.93
CA VAL A 391 -26.05 -38.05 42.51
C VAL A 391 -24.53 -37.87 42.61
N GLU A 392 -23.88 -38.39 43.65
CA GLU A 392 -22.41 -38.35 43.77
C GLU A 392 -21.73 -39.17 42.67
N GLN A 393 -22.29 -40.33 42.34
CA GLN A 393 -21.82 -41.16 41.23
C GLN A 393 -22.03 -40.45 39.88
N GLY A 394 -23.18 -39.81 39.68
CA GLY A 394 -23.50 -39.04 38.47
C GLY A 394 -22.57 -37.85 38.27
N LEU A 395 -22.28 -37.08 39.33
CA LEU A 395 -21.33 -35.97 39.29
C LEU A 395 -19.90 -36.46 39.01
N SER A 396 -19.51 -37.57 39.64
CA SER A 396 -18.21 -38.21 39.40
C SER A 396 -18.06 -38.68 37.95
N GLU A 397 -19.11 -39.23 37.34
CA GLU A 397 -19.13 -39.64 35.93
C GLU A 397 -19.05 -38.44 34.98
N LEU A 398 -19.89 -37.42 35.21
CA LEU A 398 -19.91 -36.17 34.43
C LEU A 398 -18.52 -35.50 34.44
N ARG A 399 -17.88 -35.42 35.62
CA ARG A 399 -16.52 -34.92 35.81
C ARG A 399 -15.48 -35.81 35.12
N LYS A 400 -15.60 -37.14 35.20
CA LYS A 400 -14.69 -38.12 34.58
C LYS A 400 -14.73 -38.11 33.05
N LEU A 401 -15.90 -37.91 32.43
CA LEU A 401 -16.04 -37.78 30.98
C LEU A 401 -15.67 -36.37 30.48
N GLY A 402 -15.55 -35.40 31.38
CA GLY A 402 -15.21 -34.00 31.06
C GLY A 402 -16.33 -33.27 30.34
N ILE A 403 -17.60 -33.59 30.64
CA ILE A 403 -18.78 -33.13 29.88
C ILE A 403 -18.83 -31.60 29.80
N GLU A 404 -18.63 -30.89 30.91
CA GLU A 404 -18.64 -29.41 30.95
C GLU A 404 -17.57 -28.81 30.03
N HIS A 405 -16.34 -29.35 30.08
CA HIS A 405 -15.24 -28.89 29.25
C HIS A 405 -15.49 -29.13 27.75
N ARG A 406 -16.05 -30.29 27.39
CA ARG A 406 -16.43 -30.60 26.00
C ARG A 406 -17.60 -29.73 25.51
N LEU A 407 -18.56 -29.42 26.37
CA LEU A 407 -19.66 -28.49 26.08
C LEU A 407 -19.15 -27.07 25.82
N TRP A 408 -18.21 -26.61 26.64
CA TRP A 408 -17.51 -25.35 26.41
C TRP A 408 -16.80 -25.36 25.05
N GLU A 409 -15.97 -26.38 24.76
CA GLU A 409 -15.31 -26.47 23.44
C GLU A 409 -16.28 -26.50 22.25
N ALA A 410 -17.43 -27.20 22.38
CA ALA A 410 -18.44 -27.26 21.33
C ALA A 410 -19.06 -25.88 21.08
N SER A 411 -19.45 -25.17 22.15
CA SER A 411 -19.95 -23.78 22.07
C SER A 411 -18.94 -22.85 21.39
N ARG A 412 -17.65 -22.95 21.74
CA ARG A 412 -16.61 -22.13 21.10
C ARG A 412 -16.42 -22.43 19.61
N LYS A 413 -16.55 -23.68 19.20
CA LYS A 413 -16.48 -24.11 17.79
C LYS A 413 -17.71 -23.69 16.98
N GLU A 414 -18.89 -23.60 17.58
CA GLU A 414 -20.11 -23.04 16.96
C GLU A 414 -19.89 -21.55 16.60
N VAL A 415 -19.43 -20.74 17.56
CA VAL A 415 -19.17 -19.29 17.35
C VAL A 415 -18.15 -19.04 16.22
N ASP A 416 -17.05 -19.82 16.16
CA ASP A 416 -16.04 -19.67 15.11
C ASP A 416 -16.56 -20.06 13.71
N GLN A 417 -17.53 -20.98 13.63
CA GLN A 417 -18.20 -21.37 12.38
C GLN A 417 -19.19 -20.31 11.92
N ASP A 418 -20.06 -19.80 12.82
CA ASP A 418 -21.01 -18.73 12.51
C ASP A 418 -20.29 -17.45 12.05
N LEU A 419 -19.19 -17.09 12.71
CA LEU A 419 -18.28 -16.04 12.27
C LEU A 419 -17.76 -16.25 10.83
N THR A 420 -17.38 -17.49 10.50
CA THR A 420 -16.87 -17.85 9.17
C THR A 420 -17.97 -17.83 8.11
N ILE A 421 -19.20 -18.18 8.47
CA ILE A 421 -20.36 -18.15 7.59
C ILE A 421 -20.78 -16.70 7.33
N ALA A 422 -21.00 -15.90 8.37
CA ALA A 422 -21.40 -14.49 8.26
C ALA A 422 -20.46 -13.69 7.33
N ARG A 423 -19.14 -13.91 7.45
CA ARG A 423 -18.12 -13.31 6.59
C ARG A 423 -18.26 -13.64 5.10
N LYS A 424 -18.80 -14.80 4.74
CA LYS A 424 -19.07 -15.15 3.33
C LYS A 424 -20.25 -14.39 2.75
N TRP A 425 -21.28 -14.12 3.57
CA TRP A 425 -22.47 -13.37 3.14
C TRP A 425 -22.21 -11.86 3.02
N THR A 426 -21.30 -11.30 3.82
CA THR A 426 -20.91 -9.87 3.72
C THR A 426 -19.86 -9.58 2.63
N SER A 427 -19.43 -10.59 1.87
CA SER A 427 -18.41 -10.48 0.80
C SER A 427 -18.97 -10.76 -0.60
N LEU A 428 -20.30 -10.82 -0.72
CA LEU A 428 -21.10 -10.92 -1.94
C LEU A 428 -21.92 -9.64 -2.12
#